data_AF-A0A6A3CH41-F1
#
_entry.id   AF-A0A6A3CH41-F1
#
_cell.length_a   1.000
_cell.length_b   1.000
_cell.length_c   1.000
_cell.angle_alpha   90.00
_cell.angle_beta   90.00
_cell.angle_gamma   90.00
#
_symmetry.space_group_name_H-M   'P 1'
#
loop_
_entity.id
_entity.type
_entity.pdbx_description
1 polymer ?
#
loop_
_entity_poly.entity_id
_entity_poly.type
_entity_poly.pdbx_seq_one_letter_code
_entity_poly.pdbx_strand_id
1 'polypeptide(L)'
;MIPTVNQLQLRRRMTRRIAGTVLAVVVVAGKGDCGGLRIIAEAGTSNDPRIQENAVTALLNLSIFDNNKTLIMEAGAIDNIVEVLKFGKTMEARENAAAAIFSLSMIDDFKVAIGAHARAILALVGLLREGTTTGKRDAATALSNLALYRANKANIVVSGAVPLLIELLVDDKAGITDDALGVLALLLSCPQGLEDIKSRAFVPLLIDLLRFGSAKG
;
A
#
# COMPACT_ATOMS: atom_id res chain seq x y z
N MET A 1 -9.33 3.37 21.90
CA MET A 1 -8.04 3.36 21.17
C MET A 1 -8.06 4.52 20.19
N ILE A 2 -7.16 5.49 20.31
CA ILE A 2 -7.15 6.71 19.48
C ILE A 2 -6.57 6.33 18.10
N PRO A 3 -7.26 6.59 16.98
CA PRO A 3 -6.72 6.29 15.66
C PRO A 3 -5.47 7.14 15.39
N THR A 4 -4.43 6.51 14.84
CA THR A 4 -3.18 7.20 14.46
C THR A 4 -3.43 8.25 13.38
N VAL A 5 -2.53 9.22 13.23
CA VAL A 5 -2.65 10.29 12.22
C VAL A 5 -2.86 9.73 10.80
N ASN A 6 -2.22 8.60 10.48
CA ASN A 6 -2.37 7.89 9.20
C ASN A 6 -3.79 7.32 9.02
N GLN A 7 -4.40 6.78 10.08
CA GLN A 7 -5.81 6.31 10.06
C GLN A 7 -6.78 7.46 9.80
N LEU A 8 -6.53 8.64 10.38
CA LEU A 8 -7.37 9.82 10.18
C LEU A 8 -7.20 10.45 8.79
N GLN A 9 -5.97 10.50 8.26
CA GLN A 9 -5.70 10.96 6.90
C GLN A 9 -6.29 10.02 5.85
N LEU A 10 -6.13 8.71 6.02
CA LEU A 10 -6.77 7.69 5.18
C LEU A 10 -8.30 7.88 5.24
N ARG A 11 -8.90 7.96 6.44
CA ARG A 11 -10.34 8.20 6.60
C ARG A 11 -10.83 9.47 5.89
N ARG A 12 -10.14 10.60 6.06
CA ARG A 12 -10.49 11.90 5.42
C ARG A 12 -10.38 11.86 3.90
N ARG A 13 -9.37 11.16 3.39
CA ARG A 13 -9.15 10.97 1.95
C ARG A 13 -10.26 10.12 1.33
N MET A 14 -10.66 9.06 2.02
CA MET A 14 -11.71 8.15 1.56
C MET A 14 -13.12 8.74 1.67
N THR A 15 -13.41 9.56 2.70
CA THR A 15 -14.71 10.25 2.80
C THR A 15 -14.99 11.22 1.65
N ARG A 16 -13.96 11.86 1.07
CA ARG A 16 -14.13 12.72 -0.10
C ARG A 16 -14.44 11.96 -1.39
N ARG A 17 -14.04 10.69 -1.51
CA ARG A 17 -14.25 9.86 -2.71
C ARG A 17 -15.62 9.16 -2.74
N ILE A 18 -16.33 9.14 -1.61
CA ILE A 18 -17.67 8.53 -1.48
C ILE A 18 -18.78 9.38 -2.15
N ALA A 19 -18.54 10.66 -2.43
CA ALA A 19 -19.59 11.56 -2.92
C ALA A 19 -20.01 11.36 -4.40
N GLY A 20 -19.35 10.47 -5.16
CA GLY A 20 -19.54 10.35 -6.61
C GLY A 20 -20.53 9.28 -7.09
N THR A 21 -20.36 8.00 -6.74
CA THR A 21 -21.06 6.91 -7.49
C THR A 21 -21.28 5.60 -6.72
N VAL A 22 -21.30 5.63 -5.38
CA VAL A 22 -21.16 4.38 -4.57
C VAL A 22 -22.47 3.88 -3.94
N LEU A 23 -23.64 4.48 -4.23
CA LEU A 23 -24.88 4.03 -3.57
C LEU A 23 -25.34 2.63 -4.05
N ALA A 24 -24.96 2.18 -5.25
CA ALA A 24 -25.37 0.88 -5.78
C ALA A 24 -24.51 -0.29 -5.29
N VAL A 25 -23.21 -0.08 -5.02
CA VAL A 25 -22.30 -1.15 -4.58
C VAL A 25 -22.37 -1.35 -3.06
N VAL A 26 -22.65 -0.30 -2.29
CA VAL A 26 -22.78 -0.38 -0.81
C VAL A 26 -24.01 -1.21 -0.40
N VAL A 27 -25.07 -1.25 -1.21
CA VAL A 27 -26.31 -1.98 -0.86
C VAL A 27 -26.11 -3.51 -0.88
N VAL A 28 -25.17 -4.05 -1.68
CA VAL A 28 -24.86 -5.49 -1.67
C VAL A 28 -24.00 -5.88 -0.46
N ALA A 29 -23.17 -4.96 0.05
CA ALA A 29 -22.27 -5.22 1.17
C ALA A 29 -22.89 -5.03 2.56
N GLY A 30 -24.15 -4.57 2.65
CA GLY A 30 -24.86 -4.34 3.92
C GLY A 30 -25.10 -5.59 4.79
N LYS A 31 -24.67 -6.79 4.36
CA LYS A 31 -24.83 -8.04 5.11
C LYS A 31 -23.54 -8.80 5.44
N GLY A 32 -22.35 -8.35 5.01
CA GLY A 32 -21.09 -8.99 5.39
C GLY A 32 -21.01 -10.50 5.07
N ASP A 33 -21.62 -10.94 3.96
CA ASP A 33 -21.53 -12.33 3.50
C ASP A 33 -20.32 -12.48 2.56
N CYS A 34 -19.50 -13.51 2.78
CA CYS A 34 -18.35 -13.87 1.95
C CYS A 34 -18.71 -13.99 0.46
N GLY A 35 -19.94 -14.40 0.14
CA GLY A 35 -20.42 -14.48 -1.24
C GLY A 35 -20.46 -13.11 -1.96
N GLY A 36 -20.92 -12.07 -1.26
CA GLY A 36 -20.95 -10.71 -1.82
C GLY A 36 -19.56 -10.13 -1.99
N LEU A 37 -18.65 -10.38 -1.04
CA LEU A 37 -17.26 -9.95 -1.12
C LEU A 37 -16.51 -10.62 -2.26
N ARG A 38 -16.79 -11.91 -2.51
CA ARG A 38 -16.18 -12.63 -3.64
C ARG A 38 -16.60 -12.04 -4.99
N ILE A 39 -17.88 -11.70 -5.16
CA ILE A 39 -18.37 -11.04 -6.38
C ILE A 39 -17.69 -9.69 -6.59
N ILE A 40 -17.50 -8.90 -5.51
CA ILE A 40 -16.79 -7.62 -5.59
C ILE A 40 -15.31 -7.85 -5.96
N ALA A 41 -14.66 -8.87 -5.38
CA ALA A 41 -13.28 -9.22 -5.72
C ALA A 41 -13.13 -9.62 -7.19
N GLU A 42 -14.03 -10.45 -7.72
CA GLU A 42 -14.09 -10.85 -9.12
C GLU A 42 -14.37 -9.65 -10.05
N ALA A 43 -15.24 -8.73 -9.65
CA ALA A 43 -15.45 -7.48 -10.39
C ALA A 43 -14.19 -6.60 -10.45
N GLY A 44 -13.29 -6.75 -9.47
CA GLY A 44 -11.96 -6.14 -9.47
C GLY A 44 -11.08 -6.60 -10.62
N THR A 45 -11.32 -7.76 -11.25
CA THR A 45 -10.57 -8.23 -12.43
C THR A 45 -11.26 -7.89 -13.75
N SER A 46 -12.32 -7.08 -13.71
CA SER A 46 -13.03 -6.64 -14.92
C SER A 46 -12.12 -5.88 -15.88
N ASN A 47 -12.38 -6.06 -17.18
CA ASN A 47 -11.72 -5.27 -18.22
C ASN A 47 -12.31 -3.87 -18.39
N ASP A 48 -13.51 -3.59 -17.84
CA ASP A 48 -14.04 -2.23 -17.80
C ASP A 48 -13.35 -1.44 -16.67
N PRO A 49 -12.61 -0.36 -16.99
CA PRO A 49 -11.87 0.42 -15.99
C PRO A 49 -12.74 0.94 -14.85
N ARG A 50 -13.98 1.35 -15.13
CA ARG A 50 -14.89 1.89 -14.12
C ARG A 50 -15.40 0.81 -13.19
N ILE A 51 -15.71 -0.38 -13.72
CA ILE A 51 -16.17 -1.51 -12.90
C ILE A 51 -15.05 -1.96 -11.97
N GLN A 52 -13.83 -2.13 -12.50
CA GLN A 52 -12.67 -2.51 -11.69
C GLN A 52 -12.38 -1.48 -10.59
N GLU A 53 -12.36 -0.19 -10.94
CA GLU A 53 -12.08 0.89 -9.99
C GLU A 53 -13.15 0.97 -8.89
N ASN A 54 -14.43 0.87 -9.24
CA ASN A 54 -15.52 0.86 -8.28
C ASN A 54 -15.44 -0.36 -7.35
N ALA A 55 -15.11 -1.52 -7.88
CA ALA A 55 -14.97 -2.75 -7.11
C ALA A 55 -13.83 -2.66 -6.08
N VAL A 56 -12.63 -2.23 -6.48
CA VAL A 56 -11.51 -2.07 -5.55
C VAL A 56 -11.76 -0.93 -4.55
N THR A 57 -12.44 0.13 -4.96
CA THR A 57 -12.86 1.21 -4.05
C THR A 57 -13.84 0.69 -2.99
N ALA A 58 -14.77 -0.19 -3.37
CA ALA A 58 -15.68 -0.82 -2.44
C ALA A 58 -14.93 -1.73 -1.45
N LEU A 59 -13.99 -2.56 -1.92
CA LEU A 59 -13.14 -3.38 -1.04
C LEU A 59 -12.34 -2.52 -0.04
N LEU A 60 -11.73 -1.43 -0.51
CA LEU A 60 -11.03 -0.47 0.34
C LEU A 60 -11.97 0.12 1.41
N ASN A 61 -13.16 0.56 1.01
CA ASN A 61 -14.12 1.13 1.96
C ASN A 61 -14.58 0.11 3.01
N LEU A 62 -14.79 -1.13 2.58
CA LEU A 62 -15.17 -2.22 3.49
C LEU A 62 -14.02 -2.59 4.43
N SER A 63 -12.77 -2.60 3.95
CA SER A 63 -11.61 -2.95 4.76
C SER A 63 -11.34 -1.96 5.90
N ILE A 64 -11.90 -0.75 5.86
CA ILE A 64 -11.81 0.23 6.97
C ILE A 64 -12.31 -0.37 8.28
N PHE A 65 -13.34 -1.21 8.24
CA PHE A 65 -13.95 -1.81 9.41
C PHE A 65 -13.28 -3.15 9.73
N ASP A 66 -12.78 -3.31 10.95
CA ASP A 66 -12.03 -4.51 11.37
C ASP A 66 -12.84 -5.80 11.15
N ASN A 67 -14.14 -5.79 11.46
CA ASN A 67 -15.04 -6.93 11.26
C ASN A 67 -15.11 -7.40 9.80
N ASN A 68 -14.93 -6.50 8.84
CA ASN A 68 -14.97 -6.84 7.41
C ASN A 68 -13.63 -7.35 6.89
N LYS A 69 -12.50 -7.01 7.55
CA LYS A 69 -11.16 -7.40 7.08
C LYS A 69 -11.03 -8.92 7.02
N THR A 70 -11.52 -9.62 8.05
CA THR A 70 -11.53 -11.09 8.09
C THR A 70 -12.35 -11.67 6.95
N LEU A 71 -13.56 -11.18 6.74
CA LEU A 71 -14.44 -11.63 5.66
C LEU A 71 -13.82 -11.39 4.27
N ILE A 72 -13.12 -10.27 4.08
CA ILE A 72 -12.40 -9.96 2.83
C ILE A 72 -11.27 -10.96 2.58
N MET A 73 -10.51 -11.30 3.63
CA MET A 73 -9.43 -12.29 3.54
C MET A 73 -9.98 -13.70 3.28
N GLU A 74 -11.06 -14.09 3.97
CA GLU A 74 -11.74 -15.39 3.79
C GLU A 74 -12.38 -15.53 2.40
N ALA A 75 -12.85 -14.42 1.82
CA ALA A 75 -13.35 -14.39 0.44
C ALA A 75 -12.23 -14.57 -0.61
N GLY A 76 -10.96 -14.66 -0.21
CA GLY A 76 -9.83 -14.84 -1.12
C GLY A 76 -9.47 -13.59 -1.91
N ALA A 77 -9.93 -12.41 -1.49
CA ALA A 77 -9.83 -11.18 -2.28
C ALA A 77 -8.39 -10.66 -2.46
N ILE A 78 -7.41 -11.18 -1.70
CA ILE A 78 -6.03 -10.69 -1.75
C ILE A 78 -5.40 -10.85 -3.13
N ASP A 79 -5.65 -11.96 -3.83
CA ASP A 79 -5.11 -12.20 -5.17
C ASP A 79 -5.67 -11.19 -6.17
N ASN A 80 -6.99 -10.93 -6.13
CA ASN A 80 -7.63 -9.92 -6.96
C ASN A 80 -7.08 -8.52 -6.66
N ILE A 81 -6.92 -8.15 -5.38
CA ILE A 81 -6.35 -6.85 -4.98
C ILE A 81 -4.92 -6.70 -5.49
N VAL A 82 -4.09 -7.75 -5.38
CA VAL A 82 -2.71 -7.75 -5.91
C VAL A 82 -2.70 -7.66 -7.43
N GLU A 83 -3.66 -8.29 -8.12
CA GLU A 83 -3.82 -8.18 -9.56
C GLU A 83 -4.18 -6.75 -9.98
N VAL A 84 -5.13 -6.10 -9.30
CA VAL A 84 -5.47 -4.69 -9.55
C VAL A 84 -4.30 -3.76 -9.24
N LEU A 85 -3.54 -4.02 -8.17
CA LEU A 85 -2.35 -3.22 -7.85
C LEU A 85 -1.32 -3.25 -8.99
N LYS A 86 -1.11 -4.42 -9.59
CA LYS A 86 -0.11 -4.62 -10.64
C LYS A 86 -0.60 -4.19 -12.02
N PHE A 87 -1.84 -4.52 -12.37
CA PHE A 87 -2.38 -4.42 -13.73
C PHE A 87 -3.67 -3.59 -13.84
N GLY A 88 -3.97 -2.81 -12.80
CA GLY A 88 -5.13 -1.94 -12.76
C GLY A 88 -5.18 -1.02 -13.98
N LYS A 89 -6.37 -0.89 -14.57
CA LYS A 89 -6.62 -0.11 -15.79
C LYS A 89 -6.45 1.39 -15.57
N THR A 90 -6.62 1.86 -14.33
CA THR A 90 -6.41 3.26 -13.94
C THR A 90 -5.39 3.33 -12.81
N MET A 91 -4.67 4.46 -12.73
CA MET A 91 -3.80 4.72 -11.59
C MET A 91 -4.60 4.77 -10.29
N GLU A 92 -5.80 5.32 -10.34
CA GLU A 92 -6.71 5.40 -9.20
C GLU A 92 -7.07 4.01 -8.64
N ALA A 93 -7.30 3.01 -9.50
CA ALA A 93 -7.54 1.63 -9.09
C ALA A 93 -6.30 1.00 -8.42
N ARG A 94 -5.09 1.23 -8.96
CA ARG A 94 -3.83 0.75 -8.37
C ARG A 94 -3.57 1.38 -7.00
N GLU A 95 -3.84 2.68 -6.86
CA GLU A 95 -3.73 3.42 -5.59
C GLU A 95 -4.70 2.90 -4.53
N ASN A 96 -5.95 2.64 -4.93
CA ASN A 96 -6.94 2.00 -4.06
C ASN A 96 -6.53 0.61 -3.59
N ALA A 97 -5.96 -0.19 -4.49
CA ALA A 97 -5.47 -1.51 -4.15
C ALA A 97 -4.35 -1.46 -3.11
N ALA A 98 -3.41 -0.51 -3.25
CA ALA A 98 -2.35 -0.30 -2.26
C ALA A 98 -2.92 0.13 -0.89
N ALA A 99 -3.88 1.05 -0.90
CA ALA A 99 -4.56 1.49 0.32
C ALA A 99 -5.35 0.34 0.99
N ALA A 100 -5.96 -0.55 0.21
CA ALA A 100 -6.68 -1.71 0.72
C ALA A 100 -5.72 -2.71 1.37
N ILE A 101 -4.56 -2.97 0.73
CA ILE A 101 -3.48 -3.78 1.32
C ILE A 101 -2.99 -3.18 2.63
N PHE A 102 -2.74 -1.87 2.68
CA PHE A 102 -2.37 -1.20 3.92
C PHE A 102 -3.42 -1.43 5.02
N SER A 103 -4.69 -1.18 4.70
CA SER A 103 -5.81 -1.36 5.63
C SER A 103 -5.93 -2.78 6.16
N LEU A 104 -5.84 -3.81 5.29
CA LEU A 104 -5.88 -5.21 5.69
C LEU A 104 -4.67 -5.60 6.56
N SER A 105 -3.48 -5.11 6.21
CA SER A 105 -2.24 -5.39 6.95
C SER A 105 -2.19 -4.76 8.35
N MET A 106 -3.21 -4.00 8.76
CA MET A 106 -3.33 -3.52 10.14
C MET A 106 -3.68 -4.63 11.13
N ILE A 107 -4.17 -5.77 10.64
CA ILE A 107 -4.30 -7.01 11.41
C ILE A 107 -2.99 -7.79 11.29
N ASP A 108 -2.41 -8.21 12.42
CA ASP A 108 -1.08 -8.83 12.45
C ASP A 108 -1.01 -10.13 11.63
N ASP A 109 -2.00 -10.99 11.71
CA ASP A 109 -2.02 -12.24 10.92
C ASP A 109 -2.06 -11.96 9.41
N PHE A 110 -2.82 -10.94 8.99
CA PHE A 110 -2.91 -10.55 7.58
C PHE A 110 -1.63 -9.87 7.11
N LYS A 111 -0.95 -9.10 7.98
CA LYS A 111 0.37 -8.53 7.70
C LYS A 111 1.40 -9.61 7.36
N VAL A 112 1.41 -10.70 8.13
CA VAL A 112 2.29 -11.85 7.87
C VAL A 112 1.93 -12.50 6.53
N ALA A 113 0.66 -12.82 6.32
CA ALA A 113 0.18 -13.48 5.11
C ALA A 113 0.46 -12.65 3.83
N ILE A 114 0.12 -11.36 3.85
CA ILE A 114 0.32 -10.44 2.72
C ILE A 114 1.81 -10.23 2.45
N GLY A 115 2.65 -10.09 3.48
CA GLY A 115 4.09 -9.87 3.29
C GLY A 115 4.87 -11.11 2.86
N ALA A 116 4.33 -12.31 3.10
CA ALA A 116 4.80 -13.56 2.50
C ALA A 116 4.39 -13.69 1.02
N HIS A 117 3.40 -12.91 0.56
CA HIS A 117 2.91 -12.95 -0.81
C HIS A 117 3.84 -12.16 -1.75
N ALA A 118 4.81 -12.84 -2.39
CA ALA A 118 5.83 -12.21 -3.22
C ALA A 118 5.28 -11.26 -4.30
N ARG A 119 4.15 -11.62 -4.93
CA ARG A 119 3.49 -10.75 -5.93
C ARG A 119 2.96 -9.45 -5.34
N ALA A 120 2.54 -9.44 -4.07
CA ALA A 120 2.05 -8.24 -3.40
C ALA A 120 3.18 -7.25 -3.18
N ILE A 121 4.31 -7.73 -2.64
CA ILE A 121 5.51 -6.91 -2.43
C ILE A 121 6.03 -6.34 -3.76
N LEU A 122 6.17 -7.17 -4.80
CA LEU A 122 6.61 -6.72 -6.11
C LEU A 122 5.66 -5.68 -6.73
N ALA A 123 4.35 -5.86 -6.58
CA ALA A 123 3.37 -4.92 -7.09
C ALA A 123 3.41 -3.57 -6.36
N LEU A 124 3.64 -3.58 -5.03
CA LEU A 124 3.83 -2.35 -4.24
C LEU A 124 5.11 -1.62 -4.64
N VAL A 125 6.22 -2.34 -4.84
CA VAL A 125 7.48 -1.76 -5.34
C VAL A 125 7.32 -1.22 -6.77
N GLY A 126 6.54 -1.88 -7.62
CA GLY A 126 6.16 -1.34 -8.93
C GLY A 126 5.39 -0.03 -8.82
N LEU A 127 4.44 0.07 -7.89
CA LEU A 127 3.69 1.31 -7.65
C LEU A 127 4.57 2.43 -7.07
N LEU A 128 5.58 2.11 -6.25
CA LEU A 128 6.60 3.09 -5.81
C LEU A 128 7.39 3.68 -7.00
N ARG A 129 7.62 2.90 -8.04
CA ARG A 129 8.38 3.33 -9.22
C ARG A 129 7.53 4.18 -10.17
N GLU A 130 6.34 3.68 -10.51
CA GLU A 130 5.49 4.21 -11.60
C GLU A 130 4.34 5.10 -11.12
N GLY A 131 4.04 5.08 -9.82
CA GLY A 131 2.87 5.73 -9.27
C GLY A 131 2.92 7.26 -9.33
N THR A 132 1.76 7.89 -9.21
CA THR A 132 1.68 9.31 -8.88
C THR A 132 2.28 9.55 -7.48
N THR A 133 2.52 10.80 -7.09
CA THR A 133 2.92 11.14 -5.70
C THR A 133 1.99 10.51 -4.66
N THR A 134 0.70 10.36 -4.98
CA THR A 134 -0.26 9.62 -4.17
C THR A 134 0.07 8.14 -4.11
N GLY A 135 0.16 7.47 -5.27
CA GLY A 135 0.38 6.03 -5.32
C GLY A 135 1.71 5.61 -4.72
N LYS A 136 2.75 6.42 -4.92
CA LYS A 136 4.04 6.21 -4.26
C LYS A 136 3.89 6.28 -2.73
N ARG A 137 3.14 7.25 -2.20
CA ARG A 137 2.88 7.36 -0.76
C ARG A 137 2.06 6.20 -0.21
N ASP A 138 1.00 5.79 -0.91
CA ASP A 138 0.15 4.67 -0.48
C ASP A 138 0.96 3.36 -0.49
N ALA A 139 1.80 3.15 -1.51
CA ALA A 139 2.73 2.02 -1.57
C ALA A 139 3.79 2.05 -0.45
N ALA A 140 4.42 3.19 -0.19
CA ALA A 140 5.38 3.38 0.90
C ALA A 140 4.73 3.08 2.27
N THR A 141 3.50 3.54 2.48
CA THR A 141 2.74 3.32 3.72
C THR A 141 2.42 1.85 3.91
N ALA A 142 1.97 1.15 2.86
CA ALA A 142 1.72 -0.28 2.89
C ALA A 142 3.01 -1.07 3.18
N LEU A 143 4.10 -0.77 2.47
CA LEU A 143 5.40 -1.44 2.66
C LEU A 143 5.97 -1.19 4.06
N SER A 144 5.85 0.02 4.59
CA SER A 144 6.25 0.35 5.98
C SER A 144 5.52 -0.53 6.99
N ASN A 145 4.19 -0.65 6.85
CA ASN A 145 3.40 -1.44 7.77
C ASN A 145 3.70 -2.95 7.67
N LEU A 146 3.91 -3.47 6.45
CA LEU A 146 4.33 -4.85 6.24
C LEU A 146 5.72 -5.12 6.83
N ALA A 147 6.65 -4.16 6.69
CA ALA A 147 8.01 -4.22 7.22
C ALA A 147 8.07 -4.21 8.76
N LEU A 148 6.98 -3.89 9.46
CA LEU A 148 6.94 -4.05 10.93
C LEU A 148 7.10 -5.51 11.35
N TYR A 149 6.75 -6.47 10.48
CA TYR A 149 7.05 -7.88 10.69
C TYR A 149 8.43 -8.23 10.12
N ARG A 150 9.32 -8.79 10.94
CA ARG A 150 10.74 -9.00 10.60
C ARG A 150 10.93 -9.87 9.35
N ALA A 151 10.14 -10.93 9.16
CA ALA A 151 10.29 -11.81 8.00
C ALA A 151 9.95 -11.10 6.69
N ASN A 152 9.00 -10.16 6.71
CA ASN A 152 8.60 -9.39 5.54
C ASN A 152 9.69 -8.41 5.09
N LYS A 153 10.52 -7.89 6.01
CA LYS A 153 11.64 -6.98 5.67
C LYS A 153 12.57 -7.60 4.62
N ALA A 154 12.94 -8.88 4.81
CA ALA A 154 13.81 -9.58 3.88
C ALA A 154 13.17 -9.69 2.49
N ASN A 155 11.88 -10.02 2.40
CA ASN A 155 11.16 -10.08 1.13
C ASN A 155 11.11 -8.72 0.43
N ILE A 156 10.91 -7.64 1.19
CA ILE A 156 10.90 -6.27 0.66
C ILE A 156 12.29 -5.89 0.13
N VAL A 157 13.37 -6.20 0.86
CA VAL A 157 14.74 -5.93 0.39
C VAL A 157 15.03 -6.69 -0.91
N VAL A 158 14.76 -8.01 -0.95
CA VAL A 158 15.01 -8.86 -2.12
C VAL A 158 14.23 -8.41 -3.36
N SER A 159 13.09 -7.74 -3.17
CA SER A 159 12.30 -7.17 -4.27
C SER A 159 12.93 -5.92 -4.93
N GLY A 160 14.07 -5.45 -4.44
CA GLY A 160 14.78 -4.28 -4.97
C GLY A 160 14.22 -2.95 -4.44
N ALA A 161 13.55 -2.95 -3.29
CA ALA A 161 12.95 -1.75 -2.72
C ALA A 161 14.00 -0.73 -2.24
N VAL A 162 15.11 -1.18 -1.67
CA VAL A 162 16.15 -0.32 -1.08
C VAL A 162 16.76 0.65 -2.11
N PRO A 163 17.30 0.21 -3.27
CA PRO A 163 17.85 1.14 -4.25
C PRO A 163 16.80 2.13 -4.79
N LEU A 164 15.56 1.66 -5.01
CA LEU A 164 14.46 2.53 -5.45
C LEU A 164 14.11 3.60 -4.40
N LEU A 165 14.10 3.24 -3.11
CA LEU A 165 13.85 4.19 -2.04
C LEU A 165 14.95 5.26 -1.97
N ILE A 166 16.21 4.89 -2.18
CA ILE A 166 17.33 5.84 -2.26
C ILE A 166 17.16 6.80 -3.46
N GLU A 167 16.75 6.30 -4.63
CA GLU A 167 16.42 7.14 -5.79
C GLU A 167 15.31 8.15 -5.46
N LEU A 168 14.29 7.71 -4.73
CA LEU A 168 13.15 8.57 -4.34
C LEU A 168 13.49 9.61 -3.28
N LEU A 169 14.58 9.44 -2.51
CA LEU A 169 15.06 10.45 -1.57
C LEU A 169 15.62 11.70 -2.26
N VAL A 170 16.13 11.55 -3.49
CA VAL A 170 16.74 12.64 -4.26
C VAL A 170 15.85 13.15 -5.39
N ASP A 171 14.70 12.51 -5.62
CA ASP A 171 13.70 12.96 -6.60
C ASP A 171 12.69 13.90 -5.94
N ASP A 172 12.98 15.20 -5.92
CA ASP A 172 12.08 16.23 -5.38
C ASP A 172 10.68 16.19 -6.02
N LYS A 173 10.59 15.75 -7.28
CA LYS A 173 9.30 15.66 -7.99
C LYS A 173 8.46 14.49 -7.50
N ALA A 174 9.07 13.46 -6.89
CA ALA A 174 8.32 12.35 -6.29
C ALA A 174 7.48 12.82 -5.10
N GLY A 175 7.96 13.81 -4.33
CA GLY A 175 7.21 14.45 -3.24
C GLY A 175 6.90 13.54 -2.05
N ILE A 176 7.69 12.48 -1.88
CA ILE A 176 7.52 11.42 -0.86
C ILE A 176 8.81 11.14 -0.06
N THR A 177 9.72 12.10 0.04
CA THR A 177 11.02 11.95 0.72
C THR A 177 10.89 11.40 2.14
N ASP A 178 9.97 11.95 2.94
CA ASP A 178 9.77 11.51 4.33
C ASP A 178 9.20 10.07 4.40
N ASP A 179 8.26 9.76 3.50
CA ASP A 179 7.66 8.43 3.39
C ASP A 179 8.72 7.39 3.00
N ALA A 180 9.56 7.71 2.00
CA ALA A 180 10.65 6.86 1.53
C ALA A 180 11.72 6.64 2.61
N LEU A 181 12.08 7.70 3.35
CA LEU A 181 13.02 7.64 4.46
C LEU A 181 12.50 6.74 5.58
N GLY A 182 11.19 6.84 5.90
CA GLY A 182 10.54 5.99 6.89
C GLY A 182 10.61 4.50 6.56
N VAL A 183 10.30 4.14 5.30
CA VAL A 183 10.43 2.74 4.83
C VAL A 183 11.89 2.31 4.92
N LEU A 184 12.82 3.13 4.44
CA LEU A 184 14.24 2.80 4.39
C LEU A 184 14.79 2.55 5.79
N ALA A 185 14.48 3.41 6.76
CA ALA A 185 14.88 3.21 8.16
C ALA A 185 14.42 1.86 8.72
N LEU A 186 13.20 1.42 8.38
CA LEU A 186 12.70 0.10 8.78
C LEU A 186 13.48 -1.04 8.12
N LEU A 187 13.84 -0.92 6.83
CA LEU A 187 14.60 -1.96 6.12
C LEU A 187 16.05 -2.04 6.61
N LEU A 188 16.67 -0.92 6.96
CA LEU A 188 18.05 -0.90 7.47
C LEU A 188 18.20 -1.41 8.90
N SER A 189 17.08 -1.63 9.60
CA SER A 189 17.10 -2.36 10.87
C SER A 189 17.23 -3.89 10.71
N CYS A 190 17.34 -4.41 9.47
CA CYS A 190 17.65 -5.82 9.21
C CYS A 190 18.97 -6.01 8.45
N PRO A 191 19.68 -7.15 8.63
CA PRO A 191 20.96 -7.39 7.98
C PRO A 191 20.91 -7.29 6.45
N GLN A 192 19.84 -7.82 5.84
CA GLN A 192 19.67 -7.79 4.39
C GLN A 192 19.62 -6.36 3.85
N GLY A 193 18.91 -5.46 4.53
CA GLY A 193 18.82 -4.06 4.12
C GLY A 193 20.17 -3.34 4.22
N LEU A 194 20.93 -3.62 5.29
CA LEU A 194 22.29 -3.06 5.44
C LEU A 194 23.26 -3.59 4.39
N GLU A 195 23.16 -4.86 4.04
CA GLU A 195 23.98 -5.47 2.98
C GLU A 195 23.67 -4.93 1.59
N ASP A 196 22.43 -4.53 1.35
CA ASP A 196 22.01 -3.94 0.06
C ASP A 196 22.55 -2.50 -0.09
N ILE A 197 22.82 -1.81 1.03
CA ILE A 197 23.38 -0.45 1.09
C ILE A 197 24.92 -0.40 0.94
N LYS A 198 25.55 -1.38 0.28
CA LYS A 198 27.03 -1.40 0.09
C LYS A 198 27.66 -0.22 -0.69
N SER A 199 26.93 0.86 -0.94
CA SER A 199 27.43 2.13 -1.46
C SER A 199 27.89 3.09 -0.36
N ARG A 200 29.16 3.54 -0.43
CA ARG A 200 29.71 4.63 0.40
C ARG A 200 28.96 5.96 0.23
N ALA A 201 28.12 6.10 -0.78
CA ALA A 201 27.36 7.33 -1.06
C ALA A 201 26.10 7.51 -0.20
N PHE A 202 25.61 6.44 0.45
CA PHE A 202 24.38 6.53 1.24
C PHE A 202 24.53 7.33 2.54
N VAL A 203 25.66 7.17 3.24
CA VAL A 203 25.92 7.90 4.49
C VAL A 203 26.03 9.42 4.25
N PRO A 204 26.79 9.91 3.25
CA PRO A 204 26.76 11.33 2.86
C PRO A 204 25.36 11.84 2.53
N LEU A 205 24.57 11.07 1.77
CA LEU A 205 23.19 11.43 1.41
C LEU A 205 22.29 11.61 2.63
N LEU A 206 22.41 10.76 3.65
CA LEU A 206 21.68 10.94 4.91
C LEU A 206 22.15 12.18 5.68
N ILE A 207 23.46 12.47 5.68
CA ILE A 207 24.02 13.67 6.31
C ILE A 207 23.47 14.93 5.64
N ASP A 208 23.41 14.94 4.31
CA ASP A 208 22.87 16.08 3.54
C ASP A 208 21.38 16.26 3.81
N LEU A 209 20.59 15.18 3.83
CA LEU A 209 19.18 15.22 4.23
C LEU A 209 18.96 15.78 5.65
N LEU A 210 19.82 15.41 6.61
CA LEU A 210 19.75 15.93 7.98
C LEU A 210 20.18 17.40 8.09
N ARG A 211 21.10 17.85 7.22
CA ARG A 211 21.62 19.22 7.22
C ARG A 211 20.68 20.21 6.56
N PHE A 212 20.08 19.83 5.43
CA PHE A 212 19.24 20.71 4.62
C PHE A 212 17.75 20.51 4.86
N GLY A 213 17.38 19.45 5.60
CA GLY A 213 15.99 19.06 5.79
C GLY A 213 15.38 18.43 4.54
N SER A 214 14.25 17.76 4.72
CA SER A 214 13.33 17.49 3.62
C SER A 214 12.82 18.84 3.09
N ALA A 215 12.59 19.00 1.79
CA ALA A 215 12.14 20.26 1.17
C ALA A 215 10.78 20.81 1.69
N LYS A 216 10.23 20.22 2.75
CA LYS A 216 9.02 20.60 3.48
C LYS A 216 9.27 20.98 4.95
N GLY A 217 10.52 21.13 5.37
CA GLY A 217 10.92 21.64 6.69
C GLY A 217 10.94 23.16 6.75
#